data_AF-A0A383CPI6-F1
#
_entry.id   AF-A0A383CPI6-F1
#
_cell.length_a   1.000
_cell.length_b   1.000
_cell.length_c   1.000
_cell.angle_alpha   90.00
_cell.angle_beta   90.00
_cell.angle_gamma   90.00
#
_symmetry.space_group_name_H-M   'P 1'
#
loop_
_entity.id
_entity.type
_entity.pdbx_description
1 polymer ?
#
loop_
_entity_poly.entity_id
_entity_poly.type
_entity_poly.pdbx_seq_one_letter_code
_entity_poly.pdbx_strand_id
1 'polypeptide(L)' 'MKEQDKIVLGIRKSQLSTAQANDFQKKLMQTDNKYSNESIYIKHITTSGDIYSTHR' A
#
# COMPACT_ATOMS: atom_id res chain seq x y z
N MET A 1 -18.12 13.23 13.59
CA MET A 1 -16.83 12.68 13.15
C MET A 1 -16.75 12.90 11.65
N LYS A 2 -15.72 13.58 11.12
CA LYS A 2 -15.57 13.77 9.67
C LYS A 2 -15.24 12.41 9.04
N GLU A 3 -15.95 12.00 7.99
CA GLU A 3 -15.57 10.83 7.20
C GLU A 3 -14.12 11.00 6.73
N GLN A 4 -13.25 10.05 7.08
CA GLN A 4 -11.89 10.03 6.58
C GLN A 4 -11.90 9.56 5.13
N ASP A 5 -11.31 10.36 4.24
CA ASP A 5 -11.10 9.99 2.84
C ASP A 5 -10.26 8.69 2.78
N LYS A 6 -10.82 7.65 2.16
CA LYS A 6 -10.15 6.35 2.04
C LYS A 6 -9.16 6.38 0.86
N ILE A 7 -7.91 6.04 1.12
CA ILE A 7 -6.85 5.90 0.13
C ILE A 7 -6.72 4.42 -0.23
N VAL A 8 -6.76 4.10 -1.53
CA VAL A 8 -6.51 2.74 -2.03
C VAL A 8 -5.09 2.67 -2.58
N LEU A 9 -4.26 1.81 -2.00
CA LEU A 9 -2.86 1.62 -2.41
C LEU A 9 -2.70 0.29 -3.15
N GLY A 10 -2.48 0.35 -4.47
CA GLY A 10 -2.23 -0.81 -5.31
C GLY A 10 -0.76 -1.25 -5.25
N ILE A 11 -0.48 -2.47 -4.77
CA ILE A 11 0.90 -2.99 -4.65
C ILE A 11 1.04 -4.40 -5.22
N ARG A 12 2.25 -4.75 -5.70
CA ARG A 12 2.58 -6.14 -6.07
C ARG A 12 2.50 -7.08 -4.86
N LYS A 13 2.21 -8.36 -5.12
CA LYS A 13 2.23 -9.41 -4.08
C LYS A 13 3.65 -9.91 -3.84
N SER A 14 4.52 -9.06 -3.29
CA SER A 14 5.89 -9.42 -2.90
C SER A 14 6.24 -8.86 -1.52
N GLN A 15 7.14 -9.51 -0.78
CA GLN A 15 7.56 -9.06 0.55
C GLN A 15 8.15 -7.65 0.52
N LEU A 16 8.95 -7.33 -0.51
CA LEU A 16 9.54 -6.00 -0.68
C LEU A 16 8.45 -4.95 -0.91
N SER A 17 7.49 -5.23 -1.79
CA SER A 17 6.38 -4.30 -2.06
C SER A 17 5.52 -4.06 -0.83
N THR A 18 5.28 -5.08 0.00
CA THR A 18 4.60 -4.92 1.28
C THR A 18 5.40 -4.03 2.25
N ALA A 19 6.71 -4.24 2.35
CA ALA A 19 7.56 -3.40 3.21
C ALA A 19 7.56 -1.93 2.78
N GLN A 20 7.62 -1.67 1.47
CA GLN A 20 7.55 -0.32 0.89
C GLN A 20 6.18 0.34 1.17
N ALA A 21 5.09 -0.42 1.05
CA ALA A 21 3.74 0.07 1.35
C ALA A 21 3.59 0.49 2.82
N ASN A 22 4.12 -0.33 3.73
CA ASN A 22 4.11 -0.04 5.17
C ASN A 22 4.95 1.19 5.52
N ASP A 23 6.11 1.37 4.87
CA ASP A 23 6.94 2.58 5.05
C ASP A 23 6.21 3.84 4.55
N PHE A 24 5.56 3.77 3.39
CA PHE A 24 4.73 4.85 2.87
C PHE A 24 3.60 5.21 3.85
N GLN A 25 2.86 4.21 4.36
CA GLN A 25 1.78 4.42 5.33
C GLN A 25 2.27 5.14 6.59
N LYS A 26 3.42 4.71 7.15
CA LYS A 26 4.02 5.36 8.33
C LYS A 26 4.34 6.84 8.06
N LYS A 27 4.96 7.15 6.92
CA LYS A 27 5.31 8.52 6.54
C LYS A 27 4.07 9.40 6.32
N LEU A 28 3.02 8.85 5.72
CA LEU A 28 1.78 9.57 5.50
C LEU A 28 1.11 9.96 6.82
N MET A 29 1.03 9.02 7.77
CA MET A 29 0.47 9.27 9.10
C MET A 29 1.29 10.27 9.92
N GLN A 30 2.61 10.28 9.75
CA GLN A 30 3.50 11.25 10.42
C GLN A 30 3.34 12.67 9.86
N THR A 31 2.98 12.79 8.58
CA THR A 31 2.90 14.09 7.89
C THR A 31 1.54 14.74 8.11
N ASP A 32 0.47 13.96 8.22
CA ASP A 32 -0.89 14.45 8.34
C ASP A 32 -1.69 13.65 9.38
N ASN A 33 -2.05 14.31 10.49
CA ASN A 33 -2.90 13.76 11.55
C ASN A 33 -4.33 13.43 11.07
N LYS A 34 -4.67 13.75 9.81
CA LYS A 34 -5.95 13.41 9.18
C LYS A 34 -6.08 11.91 8.88
N TYR A 35 -4.98 11.18 8.65
CA TYR A 35 -5.03 9.78 8.20
C TYR A 35 -4.70 8.80 9.33
N SER A 36 -5.59 7.84 9.54
CA SER A 36 -5.40 6.71 10.45
C SER A 36 -4.94 5.47 9.67
N ASN A 37 -4.54 4.40 10.37
CA ASN A 37 -4.26 3.10 9.73
C ASN A 37 -5.46 2.58 8.91
N GLU A 38 -6.68 2.92 9.32
CA GLU A 38 -7.93 2.50 8.66
C GLU A 38 -8.23 3.34 7.41
N SER A 39 -7.50 4.44 7.21
CA SER A 39 -7.65 5.30 6.04
C SER A 39 -6.96 4.72 4.79
N ILE A 40 -6.08 3.73 4.92
CA ILE A 40 -5.36 3.14 3.79
C ILE A 40 -5.76 1.68 3.58
N TYR A 41 -6.32 1.38 2.41
CA TYR A 41 -6.64 0.03 1.98
C TYR A 41 -5.59 -0.46 0.98
N ILE A 42 -4.83 -1.49 1.36
CA ILE A 42 -3.84 -2.13 0.47
C ILE A 42 -4.55 -3.13 -0.44
N LYS A 43 -4.48 -2.89 -1.75
CA LYS A 43 -4.99 -3.80 -2.78
C LYS A 43 -3.81 -4.46 -3.49
N HIS A 44 -3.75 -5.79 -3.45
CA HIS A 44 -2.76 -6.51 -4.22
C HIS A 44 -3.13 -6.53 -5.72
N ILE A 45 -2.16 -6.20 -6.56
CA ILE A 45 -2.25 -6.26 -8.01
C ILE A 45 -1.17 -7.19 -8.56
N THR A 46 -1.54 -8.00 -9.55
CA THR A 46 -0.61 -8.85 -10.29
C THR A 46 -0.11 -8.08 -11.50
N THR A 47 1.21 -8.01 -11.68
CA THR A 47 1.81 -7.37 -12.85
C THR A 47 2.30 -8.43 -13.86
N SER A 48 2.51 -8.04 -15.12
CA SER A 48 3.09 -8.94 -16.13
C SER A 48 4.45 -9.49 -15.68
N GLY A 49 5.26 -8.69 -15.01
CA GLY A 49 6.53 -9.13 -14.42
C GLY A 49 6.39 -10.16 -13.29
N ASP A 50 5.23 -10.25 -12.62
CA ASP A 50 4.94 -11.32 -11.65
C ASP A 50 4.55 -12.63 -12.36
N ILE A 51 3.85 -12.54 -13.50
CA ILE A 51 3.39 -13.70 -14.27
C ILE A 51 4.57 -14.44 -14.92
N TYR A 52 5.52 -13.69 -15.49
CA TYR A 52 6.65 -14.26 -16.21
C TYR A 52 7.89 -14.51 -15.31
N SER A 53 7.76 -14.39 -13.98
CA SER A 53 8.88 -14.51 -13.05
C SER A 53 9.29 -15.96 -12.71
N THR A 54 8.77 -16.96 -13.43
CA THR A 54 9.08 -18.39 -13.20
C THR A 54 10.54 -18.77 -13.51
N HIS A 55 11.37 -17.84 -14.00
CA HIS A 55 12.77 -18.07 -14.36
C HIS A 55 13.69 -16.98 -13.80
N ARG A 56 13.78 -16.87 -12.47
CA ARG A 56 14.79 -16.01 -11.85
C ARG A 56 15.54 -16.75 -10.77
#